data_AF-M0PA96-F1
#
_entry.id   AF-M0PA96-F1
#
_cell.length_a   1.000
_cell.length_b   1.000
_cell.length_c   1.000
_cell.angle_alpha   90.00
_cell.angle_beta   90.00
_cell.angle_gamma   90.00
#
_symmetry.space_group_name_H-M   'P 1'
#
loop_
_entity.id
_entity.type
_entity.pdbx_description
1 polymer ?
#
loop_
_entity_poly.entity_id
_entity_poly.type
_entity_poly.pdbx_seq_one_letter_code
_entity_poly.pdbx_strand_id
1 'polypeptide(L)'
;MAAWHRNVRRWRRQDIGTGIVAASAALVASLCYQLVLEVSPSQLTADAQYWTGYAPQFTVVAGFVVGLFLWRRVMSQVSTPKQGAIAGGLLALCIVVLVPVLVAVYVLLFPLLLSVITGQEFQYALQSYPAPLWAAVGVARTVATAWSPLVSVVLVPIGALAGWTSQRRCRFSR
;
A
#
# COMPACT_ATOMS: atom_id res chain seq x y z
N MET A 1 35.08 -1.26 14.73
CA MET A 1 34.05 -0.28 14.28
C MET A 1 33.64 -0.43 12.81
N ALA A 2 34.55 -0.74 11.87
CA ALA A 2 34.23 -0.83 10.43
C ALA A 2 33.24 -1.97 10.02
N ALA A 3 33.19 -3.08 10.77
CA ALA A 3 32.27 -4.19 10.50
C ALA A 3 30.82 -3.87 10.91
N TRP A 4 30.63 -3.15 12.03
CA TRP A 4 29.32 -2.72 12.49
C TRP A 4 28.69 -1.69 11.54
N HIS A 5 29.47 -0.70 11.10
CA HIS A 5 29.03 0.28 10.09
C HIS A 5 28.67 -0.38 8.74
N ARG A 6 29.45 -1.39 8.31
CA ARG A 6 29.14 -2.16 7.11
C ARG A 6 27.85 -2.96 7.26
N ASN A 7 27.62 -3.59 8.41
CA ASN A 7 26.38 -4.33 8.67
C ASN A 7 25.17 -3.39 8.70
N VAL A 8 25.24 -2.25 9.39
CA VAL A 8 24.13 -1.27 9.42
C VAL A 8 23.79 -0.76 8.02
N ARG A 9 24.79 -0.45 7.17
CA ARG A 9 24.55 -0.03 5.79
C ARG A 9 23.97 -1.14 4.91
N ARG A 10 24.41 -2.39 5.09
CA ARG A 10 23.92 -3.56 4.34
C ARG A 10 22.47 -3.88 4.70
N TRP A 11 22.12 -3.79 5.98
CA TRP A 11 20.77 -3.98 6.49
C TRP A 11 19.85 -2.89 5.94
N ARG A 12 20.26 -1.61 6.08
CA ARG A 12 19.48 -0.47 5.55
C ARG A 12 19.25 -0.55 4.04
N ARG A 13 20.22 -1.03 3.25
CA ARG A 13 20.05 -1.27 1.80
C ARG A 13 19.06 -2.40 1.51
N GLN A 14 19.08 -3.49 2.28
CA GLN A 14 18.11 -4.58 2.11
C GLN A 14 16.68 -4.12 2.44
N ASP A 15 16.50 -3.33 3.49
CA ASP A 15 15.17 -2.83 3.89
C ASP A 15 14.57 -1.86 2.86
N ILE A 16 15.40 -0.97 2.30
CA ILE A 16 14.98 -0.07 1.24
C ILE A 16 14.66 -0.88 -0.03
N GLY A 17 15.47 -1.89 -0.36
CA GLY A 17 15.23 -2.76 -1.50
C GLY A 17 13.90 -3.52 -1.40
N THR A 18 13.53 -4.00 -0.21
CA THR A 18 12.29 -4.75 -0.01
C THR A 18 11.07 -3.84 0.02
N GLY A 19 11.21 -2.63 0.57
CA GLY A 19 10.22 -1.56 0.41
C GLY A 19 9.98 -1.21 -1.05
N ILE A 20 11.05 -1.06 -1.86
CA ILE A 20 10.94 -0.79 -3.30
C ILE A 20 10.24 -1.95 -4.02
N VAL A 21 10.62 -3.20 -3.77
CA VAL A 21 9.98 -4.36 -4.43
C VAL A 21 8.50 -4.46 -4.08
N ALA A 22 8.15 -4.27 -2.80
CA ALA A 22 6.74 -4.28 -2.36
C ALA A 22 5.95 -3.11 -2.97
N ALA A 23 6.53 -1.92 -3.03
CA ALA A 23 5.94 -0.76 -3.70
C ALA A 23 5.76 -0.98 -5.21
N SER A 24 6.76 -1.60 -5.86
CA SER A 24 6.71 -1.91 -7.30
C SER A 24 5.63 -2.94 -7.60
N ALA A 25 5.52 -4.00 -6.80
CA ALA A 25 4.49 -5.02 -6.95
C ALA A 25 3.08 -4.44 -6.71
N ALA A 26 2.95 -3.59 -5.70
CA ALA A 26 1.70 -2.88 -5.42
C ALA A 26 1.31 -1.94 -6.56
N LEU A 27 2.27 -1.19 -7.11
CA LEU A 27 2.06 -0.31 -8.26
C LEU A 27 1.63 -1.12 -9.49
N VAL A 28 2.33 -2.20 -9.82
CA VAL A 28 1.99 -3.05 -10.98
C VAL A 28 0.58 -3.62 -10.84
N ALA A 29 0.21 -4.12 -9.66
CA ALA A 29 -1.13 -4.63 -9.43
C ALA A 29 -2.21 -3.53 -9.54
N SER A 30 -1.90 -2.32 -9.09
CA SER A 30 -2.81 -1.17 -9.20
C SER A 30 -2.95 -0.64 -10.64
N LEU A 31 -1.86 -0.65 -11.43
CA LEU A 31 -1.88 -0.31 -12.85
C LEU A 31 -2.64 -1.35 -13.67
N CYS A 32 -2.47 -2.64 -13.38
CA CYS A 32 -3.28 -3.69 -13.99
C CYS A 32 -4.78 -3.49 -13.71
N TYR A 33 -5.14 -3.02 -12.51
CA TYR A 33 -6.52 -2.68 -12.20
C TYR A 33 -7.04 -1.49 -13.01
N GLN A 34 -6.23 -0.45 -13.23
CA GLN A 34 -6.62 0.68 -14.10
C GLN A 34 -6.86 0.23 -15.55
N LEU A 35 -6.00 -0.64 -16.09
CA LEU A 35 -6.21 -1.21 -17.43
C LEU A 35 -7.50 -2.03 -17.51
N VAL A 36 -7.84 -2.79 -16.48
CA VAL A 36 -9.11 -3.54 -16.42
C VAL A 36 -10.31 -2.58 -16.38
N LEU A 37 -10.21 -1.45 -15.69
CA LEU A 37 -11.25 -0.42 -15.67
C LEU A 37 -11.46 0.26 -17.03
N GLU A 38 -10.39 0.49 -17.79
CA GLU A 38 -10.49 1.05 -19.15
C GLU A 38 -11.16 0.09 -20.13
N VAL A 39 -10.87 -1.22 -20.00
CA VAL A 39 -11.42 -2.27 -20.90
C VAL A 39 -12.84 -2.67 -20.50
N SER A 40 -13.14 -2.66 -19.20
CA SER A 40 -14.45 -2.97 -18.66
C SER A 40 -14.84 -1.84 -17.71
N PRO A 41 -15.46 -0.75 -18.22
CA PRO A 41 -15.96 0.32 -17.38
C PRO A 41 -17.06 -0.28 -16.51
N SER A 42 -16.67 -0.68 -15.30
CA SER A 42 -17.62 -1.01 -14.26
C SER A 42 -18.56 0.19 -14.11
N GLN A 43 -19.83 -0.07 -13.83
CA GLN A 43 -20.85 0.97 -13.58
C GLN A 43 -20.59 1.72 -12.26
N LEU A 44 -19.33 2.07 -12.00
CA LEU A 44 -18.89 2.91 -10.93
C LEU A 44 -19.40 4.32 -11.20
N THR A 45 -19.95 4.95 -10.16
CA THR A 45 -20.30 6.36 -10.17
C THR A 45 -19.06 7.20 -10.47
N ALA A 46 -19.24 8.39 -11.04
CA ALA A 46 -18.12 9.30 -11.40
C ALA A 46 -17.19 9.58 -10.21
N ASP A 47 -17.77 9.68 -9.01
CA ASP A 47 -17.03 9.86 -7.75
C ASP A 47 -16.15 8.62 -7.46
N ALA A 48 -16.69 7.42 -7.62
CA ALA A 48 -15.93 6.17 -7.43
C ALA A 48 -14.79 6.01 -8.45
N GLN A 49 -14.99 6.43 -9.70
CA GLN A 49 -13.94 6.44 -10.73
C GLN A 49 -12.82 7.42 -10.39
N TYR A 50 -13.17 8.62 -9.92
CA TYR A 50 -12.20 9.62 -9.48
C TYR A 50 -11.31 9.09 -8.35
N TRP A 51 -11.89 8.54 -7.29
CA TRP A 51 -11.13 8.05 -6.13
C TRP A 51 -10.30 6.80 -6.42
N THR A 52 -10.82 5.88 -7.24
CA THR A 52 -10.06 4.70 -7.66
C THR A 52 -8.90 5.06 -8.59
N GLY A 53 -9.00 6.18 -9.33
CA GLY A 53 -7.90 6.74 -10.12
C GLY A 53 -6.67 7.15 -9.30
N TYR A 54 -6.84 7.55 -8.04
CA TYR A 54 -5.74 7.90 -7.12
C TYR A 54 -5.16 6.69 -6.38
N ALA A 55 -5.83 5.54 -6.38
CA ALA A 55 -5.39 4.34 -5.68
C ALA A 55 -3.94 3.91 -6.00
N PRO A 56 -3.40 4.03 -7.25
CA PRO A 56 -2.01 3.72 -7.54
C PRO A 56 -1.00 4.49 -6.68
N GLN A 57 -1.24 5.78 -6.43
CA GLN A 57 -0.33 6.61 -5.64
C GLN A 57 -0.27 6.12 -4.18
N PHE A 58 -1.44 5.82 -3.61
CA PHE A 58 -1.53 5.27 -2.26
C PHE A 58 -0.98 3.84 -2.16
N THR A 59 -1.05 3.04 -3.23
CA THR A 59 -0.48 1.68 -3.24
C THR A 59 1.04 1.68 -3.19
N VAL A 60 1.69 2.66 -3.82
CA VAL A 60 3.14 2.84 -3.72
C VAL A 60 3.53 3.16 -2.28
N VAL A 61 2.84 4.13 -1.66
CA VAL A 61 3.10 4.54 -0.28
C VAL A 61 2.84 3.38 0.68
N ALA A 62 1.70 2.71 0.55
CA ALA A 62 1.36 1.55 1.37
C ALA A 62 2.36 0.41 1.19
N GLY A 63 2.70 0.06 -0.06
CA GLY A 63 3.68 -0.97 -0.39
C GLY A 63 5.07 -0.66 0.17
N PHE A 64 5.51 0.59 0.09
CA PHE A 64 6.79 1.01 0.63
C PHE A 64 6.82 0.94 2.16
N VAL A 65 5.81 1.48 2.84
CA VAL A 65 5.69 1.46 4.31
C VAL A 65 5.61 0.02 4.81
N VAL A 66 4.69 -0.78 4.26
CA VAL A 66 4.52 -2.18 4.64
C VAL A 66 5.78 -2.99 4.37
N GLY A 67 6.42 -2.80 3.21
CA GLY A 67 7.67 -3.47 2.85
C GLY A 67 8.87 -3.06 3.71
N LEU A 68 8.90 -1.85 4.25
CA LEU A 68 9.94 -1.42 5.21
C LEU A 68 9.73 -2.00 6.60
N PHE A 69 8.50 -1.94 7.12
CA PHE A 69 8.20 -2.29 8.51
C PHE A 69 7.99 -3.79 8.73
N LEU A 70 7.19 -4.44 7.88
CA LEU A 70 6.86 -5.85 8.06
C LEU A 70 7.95 -6.79 7.54
N TRP A 71 8.67 -6.42 6.47
CA TRP A 71 9.72 -7.30 5.95
C TRP A 71 10.82 -7.57 6.97
N ARG A 72 11.28 -6.54 7.70
CA ARG A 72 12.26 -6.69 8.79
C ARG A 72 11.78 -7.65 9.88
N ARG A 73 10.56 -7.44 10.37
CA ARG A 73 9.99 -8.26 11.45
C ARG A 73 9.82 -9.70 11.01
N VAL A 74 9.26 -9.91 9.83
CA VAL A 74 8.87 -11.24 9.37
C VAL A 74 10.10 -12.02 8.87
N MET A 75 10.97 -11.45 8.03
CA MET A 75 12.15 -12.18 7.56
C MET A 75 13.18 -12.50 8.64
N SER A 76 13.22 -11.74 9.75
CA SER A 76 14.08 -12.10 10.89
C SER A 76 13.68 -13.43 11.55
N GLN A 77 12.42 -13.85 11.40
CA GLN A 77 11.87 -15.02 12.09
C GLN A 77 11.63 -16.22 11.16
N VAL A 78 11.74 -16.02 9.84
CA VAL A 78 11.29 -17.03 8.90
C VAL A 78 12.43 -17.89 8.39
N SER A 79 12.41 -19.17 8.78
CA SER A 79 13.45 -20.15 8.44
C SER A 79 13.06 -21.10 7.28
N THR A 80 11.81 -21.07 6.82
CA THR A 80 11.29 -22.02 5.81
C THR A 80 10.55 -21.36 4.65
N PRO A 81 10.68 -21.88 3.40
CA PRO A 81 10.03 -21.31 2.22
C PRO A 81 8.51 -21.20 2.32
N LYS A 82 7.84 -22.10 3.07
CA LYS A 82 6.39 -22.01 3.33
C LYS A 82 6.03 -20.73 4.09
N GLN A 83 6.82 -20.41 5.11
CA GLN A 83 6.61 -19.20 5.91
C GLN A 83 6.93 -17.92 5.10
N GLY A 84 7.82 -17.97 4.10
CA GLY A 84 8.05 -16.86 3.16
C GLY A 84 6.85 -16.55 2.27
N ALA A 85 6.14 -17.58 1.82
CA ALA A 85 4.88 -17.40 1.10
C ALA A 85 3.81 -16.77 2.00
N ILE A 86 3.71 -17.21 3.26
CA ILE A 86 2.78 -16.64 4.25
C ILE A 86 3.12 -15.18 4.54
N ALA A 87 4.41 -14.85 4.70
CA ALA A 87 4.89 -13.48 4.87
C ALA A 87 4.51 -12.58 3.68
N GLY A 88 4.70 -13.07 2.47
CA GLY A 88 4.31 -12.39 1.24
C GLY A 88 2.80 -12.13 1.15
N GLY A 89 1.98 -13.12 1.51
CA GLY A 89 0.52 -12.97 1.58
C GLY A 89 0.07 -11.97 2.64
N LEU A 90 0.70 -11.98 3.82
CA LEU A 90 0.45 -10.98 4.88
C LEU A 90 0.81 -9.56 4.44
N LEU A 91 1.94 -9.38 3.76
CA LEU A 91 2.34 -8.09 3.21
C LEU A 91 1.30 -7.58 2.20
N ALA A 92 0.85 -8.45 1.29
CA ALA A 92 -0.19 -8.10 0.33
C ALA A 92 -1.52 -7.72 1.01
N LEU A 93 -1.97 -8.49 2.01
CA LEU A 93 -3.15 -8.16 2.80
C LEU A 93 -3.02 -6.82 3.52
N CYS A 94 -1.87 -6.54 4.14
CA CYS A 94 -1.63 -5.25 4.78
C CYS A 94 -1.73 -4.10 3.78
N ILE A 95 -1.20 -4.25 2.56
CA ILE A 95 -1.30 -3.22 1.51
C ILE A 95 -2.75 -3.00 1.11
N VAL A 96 -3.50 -4.09 0.88
CA VAL A 96 -4.92 -4.05 0.48
C VAL A 96 -5.80 -3.34 1.50
N VAL A 97 -5.51 -3.50 2.80
CA VAL A 97 -6.24 -2.83 3.90
C VAL A 97 -5.77 -1.39 4.10
N LEU A 98 -4.47 -1.13 3.98
CA LEU A 98 -3.89 0.18 4.25
C LEU A 98 -4.25 1.21 3.18
N VAL A 99 -4.42 0.80 1.91
CA VAL A 99 -4.77 1.71 0.81
C VAL A 99 -6.12 2.42 1.03
N PRO A 100 -7.25 1.73 1.29
CA PRO A 100 -8.51 2.39 1.63
C PRO A 100 -8.40 3.36 2.81
N VAL A 101 -7.63 2.99 3.84
CA VAL A 101 -7.40 3.85 5.01
C VAL A 101 -6.64 5.12 4.64
N LEU A 102 -5.58 5.01 3.84
CA LEU A 102 -4.81 6.17 3.39
C LEU A 102 -5.64 7.12 2.52
N VAL A 103 -6.48 6.58 1.64
CA VAL A 103 -7.40 7.41 0.84
C VAL A 103 -8.40 8.12 1.75
N ALA A 104 -8.98 7.41 2.73
CA ALA A 104 -9.92 8.00 3.67
C ALA A 104 -9.29 9.14 4.50
N VAL A 105 -8.06 8.92 4.98
CA VAL A 105 -7.29 9.92 5.71
C VAL A 105 -6.99 11.13 4.83
N TYR A 106 -6.65 10.93 3.55
CA TYR A 106 -6.45 12.02 2.62
C TYR A 106 -7.72 12.85 2.44
N VAL A 107 -8.88 12.22 2.23
CA VAL A 107 -10.18 12.89 2.12
C VAL A 107 -10.50 13.68 3.39
N LEU A 108 -10.24 13.11 4.56
CA LEU A 108 -10.47 13.74 5.85
C LEU A 108 -9.58 14.98 6.05
N LEU A 109 -8.32 14.91 5.60
CA LEU A 109 -7.33 15.99 5.72
C LEU A 109 -7.44 17.03 4.61
N PHE A 110 -8.14 16.73 3.51
CA PHE A 110 -8.25 17.62 2.35
C PHE A 110 -8.78 19.03 2.70
N PRO A 111 -9.85 19.19 3.51
CA PRO A 111 -10.33 20.52 3.91
C PRO A 111 -9.29 21.31 4.73
N LEU A 112 -8.50 20.62 5.56
CA LEU A 112 -7.45 21.24 6.36
C LEU A 112 -6.28 21.69 5.49
N LEU A 113 -5.86 20.85 4.54
CA LEU A 113 -4.83 21.20 3.55
C LEU A 113 -5.28 22.39 2.70
N LEU A 114 -6.53 22.40 2.26
CA LEU A 114 -7.11 23.50 1.50
C LEU A 114 -7.07 24.80 2.31
N SER A 115 -7.50 24.76 3.58
CA SER A 115 -7.49 25.91 4.50
C SER A 115 -6.10 26.53 4.66
N VAL A 116 -5.06 25.69 4.76
CA VAL A 116 -3.66 26.14 4.85
C VAL A 116 -3.22 26.83 3.55
N ILE A 117 -3.60 26.29 2.39
CA ILE A 117 -3.18 26.81 1.08
C ILE A 117 -3.93 28.10 0.74
N THR A 118 -5.22 28.19 1.05
CA THR A 118 -6.07 29.35 0.74
C THR A 118 -6.01 30.44 1.80
N GLY A 119 -5.34 30.18 2.93
CA GLY A 119 -5.27 31.11 4.07
C GLY A 119 -6.60 31.28 4.80
N GLN A 120 -7.55 30.35 4.58
CA GLN A 120 -8.85 30.36 5.26
C GLN A 120 -8.67 29.99 6.74
N GLU A 121 -9.48 30.58 7.62
CA GLU A 121 -9.38 30.26 9.04
C GLU A 121 -9.79 28.80 9.33
N PHE A 122 -8.95 28.10 10.09
CA PHE A 122 -9.14 26.69 10.47
C PHE A 122 -10.51 26.40 11.11
N GLN A 123 -11.12 27.39 11.77
CA GLN A 123 -12.42 27.24 12.40
C GLN A 123 -13.54 26.96 11.37
N TYR A 124 -13.47 27.54 10.17
CA TYR A 124 -14.43 27.26 9.10
C TYR A 124 -14.25 25.85 8.51
N ALA A 125 -13.00 25.38 8.40
CA ALA A 125 -12.71 24.02 7.96
C ALA A 125 -13.22 22.97 8.98
N LEU A 126 -13.12 23.26 10.28
CA LEU A 126 -13.61 22.41 11.37
C LEU A 126 -15.14 22.40 11.50
N GLN A 127 -15.82 23.52 11.22
CA GLN A 127 -17.30 23.52 11.19
C GLN A 127 -17.87 22.65 10.06
N SER A 128 -17.11 22.50 8.98
CA SER A 128 -17.48 21.68 7.82
C SER A 128 -17.36 20.17 8.09
N TYR A 129 -16.73 19.76 9.20
CA TYR A 129 -16.22 18.39 9.45
C TYR A 129 -17.22 17.22 9.44
N PRO A 130 -18.54 17.39 9.68
CA PRO A 130 -19.48 16.28 9.52
C PRO A 130 -19.52 15.74 8.08
N ALA A 131 -19.48 16.63 7.08
CA ALA A 131 -19.52 16.27 5.66
C ALA A 131 -18.29 15.49 5.15
N PRO A 132 -17.03 15.92 5.37
CA PRO A 132 -15.83 15.22 4.92
C PRO A 132 -15.63 13.90 5.67
N LEU A 133 -16.17 13.74 6.89
CA LEU A 133 -16.15 12.45 7.60
C LEU A 133 -17.01 11.42 6.89
N TRP A 134 -18.25 11.76 6.54
CA TRP A 134 -19.12 10.87 5.76
C TRP A 134 -18.58 10.59 4.36
N ALA A 135 -17.98 11.60 3.71
CA ALA A 135 -17.29 11.43 2.44
C ALA A 135 -16.11 10.45 2.56
N ALA A 136 -15.26 10.60 3.60
CA ALA A 136 -14.14 9.70 3.83
C ALA A 136 -14.60 8.24 4.04
N VAL A 137 -15.69 8.02 4.78
CA VAL A 137 -16.29 6.68 4.95
C VAL A 137 -16.82 6.12 3.62
N GLY A 138 -17.51 6.95 2.84
CA GLY A 138 -18.01 6.57 1.51
C GLY A 138 -16.89 6.18 0.55
N VAL A 139 -15.83 6.98 0.51
CA VAL A 139 -14.66 6.72 -0.33
C VAL A 139 -13.91 5.48 0.14
N ALA A 140 -13.67 5.33 1.45
CA ALA A 140 -13.04 4.15 2.02
C ALA A 140 -13.79 2.87 1.62
N ARG A 141 -15.12 2.88 1.76
CA ARG A 141 -15.98 1.77 1.37
C ARG A 141 -15.86 1.48 -0.13
N THR A 142 -15.93 2.50 -0.96
CA THR A 142 -15.85 2.36 -2.42
C THR A 142 -14.52 1.73 -2.86
N VAL A 143 -13.39 2.25 -2.35
CA VAL A 143 -12.06 1.70 -2.66
C VAL A 143 -11.93 0.26 -2.12
N ALA A 144 -12.44 0.00 -0.91
CA ALA A 144 -12.42 -1.34 -0.32
C ALA A 144 -13.27 -2.36 -1.09
N THR A 145 -14.37 -1.97 -1.74
CA THR A 145 -15.24 -2.92 -2.47
C THR A 145 -14.90 -3.02 -3.95
N ALA A 146 -14.49 -1.93 -4.59
CA ALA A 146 -14.23 -1.92 -6.04
C ALA A 146 -12.77 -2.30 -6.36
N TRP A 147 -11.81 -1.79 -5.58
CA TRP A 147 -10.38 -1.91 -5.89
C TRP A 147 -9.73 -3.08 -5.14
N SER A 148 -9.97 -3.21 -3.84
CA SER A 148 -9.29 -4.19 -2.98
C SER A 148 -9.44 -5.65 -3.44
N PRO A 149 -10.62 -6.16 -3.86
CA PRO A 149 -10.76 -7.56 -4.28
C PRO A 149 -9.90 -7.89 -5.51
N LEU A 150 -9.94 -7.04 -6.54
CA LEU A 150 -9.22 -7.26 -7.79
C LEU A 150 -7.71 -7.17 -7.60
N VAL A 151 -7.25 -6.18 -6.83
CA VAL A 151 -5.82 -6.07 -6.51
C VAL A 151 -5.36 -7.19 -5.60
N SER A 152 -6.19 -7.68 -4.67
CA SER A 152 -5.84 -8.83 -3.81
C SER A 152 -5.57 -10.10 -4.63
N VAL A 153 -6.39 -10.38 -5.64
CA VAL A 153 -6.24 -11.56 -6.51
C VAL A 153 -4.87 -11.58 -7.20
N VAL A 154 -4.31 -10.42 -7.50
CA VAL A 154 -3.00 -10.29 -8.16
C VAL A 154 -1.86 -10.18 -7.14
N LEU A 155 -2.04 -9.34 -6.12
CA LEU A 155 -0.99 -8.98 -5.17
C LEU A 155 -0.65 -10.11 -4.20
N VAL A 156 -1.64 -10.89 -3.76
CA VAL A 156 -1.43 -12.03 -2.83
C VAL A 156 -0.53 -13.11 -3.44
N PRO A 157 -0.81 -13.64 -4.65
CA PRO A 157 0.06 -14.65 -5.25
C PRO A 157 1.44 -14.09 -5.63
N ILE A 158 1.54 -12.86 -6.12
CA ILE A 158 2.83 -12.23 -6.42
C ILE A 158 3.66 -12.05 -5.14
N GLY A 159 3.05 -11.56 -4.06
CA GLY A 159 3.68 -11.40 -2.77
C GLY A 159 4.17 -12.75 -2.21
N ALA A 160 3.30 -13.77 -2.26
CA ALA A 160 3.66 -15.13 -1.82
C ALA A 160 4.83 -15.71 -2.63
N LEU A 161 4.84 -15.52 -3.95
CA LEU A 161 5.90 -16.01 -4.83
C LEU A 161 7.22 -15.26 -4.61
N ALA A 162 7.16 -13.93 -4.42
CA ALA A 162 8.33 -13.10 -4.10
C ALA A 162 8.95 -13.49 -2.74
N GLY A 163 8.11 -13.70 -1.72
CA GLY A 163 8.56 -14.15 -0.41
C GLY A 163 9.20 -15.55 -0.45
N TRP A 164 8.60 -16.48 -1.21
CA TRP A 164 9.12 -17.84 -1.40
C TRP A 164 10.46 -17.87 -2.14
N THR A 165 10.57 -17.14 -3.26
CA THR A 165 11.81 -17.08 -4.06
C THR A 165 12.96 -16.41 -3.31
N SER A 166 12.68 -15.33 -2.58
CA SER A 166 13.68 -14.65 -1.73
C SER A 166 14.29 -15.61 -0.70
N GLN A 167 13.48 -16.47 -0.09
CA GLN A 167 13.96 -17.42 0.91
C GLN A 167 14.72 -18.60 0.33
N ARG A 168 14.30 -19.11 -0.84
CA ARG A 168 15.08 -20.14 -1.55
C ARG A 168 16.49 -19.65 -1.86
N ARG A 169 16.65 -18.41 -2.32
CA ARG A 169 17.98 -17.84 -2.61
C ARG A 169 18.86 -17.72 -1.36
N CYS A 170 18.30 -17.32 -0.21
CA CYS A 170 19.05 -17.24 1.04
C CYS A 170 19.48 -18.60 1.60
N ARG A 171 18.74 -19.69 1.32
CA ARG A 171 19.14 -21.05 1.70
C ARG A 171 20.28 -21.61 0.87
N PHE A 172 20.35 -21.26 -0.42
CA PHE A 172 21.41 -21.75 -1.32
C PHE A 172 22.71 -20.95 -1.24
N SER A 173 22.73 -19.78 -0.58
CA SER A 173 23.94 -18.97 -0.38
C SER A 173 24.56 -19.12 1.03
N ARG A 174 24.06 -20.05 1.84
CA ARG A 174 24.67 -20.50 3.10
C ARG A 174 25.23 -21.90 2.88
#